data_AF-A0A7Y4RXD6-F1
#
_entry.id   AF-A0A7Y4RXD6-F1
#
_cell.length_a   1.000
_cell.length_b   1.000
_cell.length_c   1.000
_cell.angle_alpha   90.00
_cell.angle_beta   90.00
_cell.angle_gamma   90.00
#
_symmetry.space_group_name_H-M   'P 1'
#
loop_
_entity.id
_entity.type
_entity.pdbx_description
1 polymer ?
#
loop_
_entity_poly.entity_id
_entity_poly.type
_entity_poly.pdbx_seq_one_letter_code
_entity_poly.pdbx_strand_id
1 'polypeptide(L)'
;MTTSQDQQFVLDQLIRVTAKEVRFLKRTADRLRSVNIDIFWVESLESNDENSEMLDAVVSRFGRLQDTLDDKLLPAILSASLEKTGAQLDNLLRAEKLGWIESTQTWIELRELRNRLVHEYIESADDLLSALQQALQGVHILTENQLRLVSFAQNMKLK
;
A
#
# COMPACT_ATOMS: atom_id res chain seq x y z
N MET A 1 24.49 14.28 -11.26
CA MET A 1 23.25 14.76 -11.89
C MET A 1 22.68 13.59 -12.69
N THR A 2 21.62 12.97 -12.18
CA THR A 2 20.89 11.90 -12.89
C THR A 2 20.25 12.52 -14.13
N THR A 3 20.45 11.94 -15.31
CA THR A 3 19.88 12.53 -16.54
C THR A 3 18.37 12.34 -16.58
N SER A 4 17.65 13.15 -17.39
CA SER A 4 16.20 13.01 -17.57
C SER A 4 15.81 11.61 -18.08
N GLN A 5 16.67 10.97 -18.89
CA GLN A 5 16.48 9.60 -19.36
C GLN A 5 16.62 8.58 -18.22
N ASP A 6 17.57 8.77 -17.31
CA ASP A 6 17.74 7.89 -16.15
C ASP A 6 16.54 7.97 -15.19
N GLN A 7 16.02 9.17 -14.95
CA GLN A 7 14.82 9.38 -14.12
C GLN A 7 13.59 8.70 -14.72
N GLN A 8 13.41 8.79 -16.05
CA GLN A 8 12.31 8.15 -16.75
C GLN A 8 12.41 6.62 -16.69
N PHE A 9 13.62 6.08 -16.87
CA PHE A 9 13.85 4.64 -16.74
C PHE A 9 13.51 4.13 -15.33
N VAL A 10 13.94 4.84 -14.28
CA VAL A 10 13.62 4.48 -12.89
C VAL A 10 12.11 4.49 -12.66
N LEU A 11 11.41 5.54 -13.11
CA LEU A 11 9.96 5.64 -12.97
C LEU A 11 9.24 4.48 -13.67
N ASP A 12 9.68 4.08 -14.86
CA ASP A 12 9.15 2.92 -15.58
C ASP A 12 9.31 1.61 -14.81
N GLN A 13 10.46 1.41 -14.16
CA GLN A 13 10.68 0.24 -13.32
C GLN A 13 9.76 0.25 -12.11
N LEU A 14 9.61 1.40 -11.43
CA LEU A 14 8.75 1.54 -10.26
C LEU A 14 7.27 1.28 -10.59
N ILE A 15 6.80 1.76 -11.75
CA ILE A 15 5.45 1.45 -12.25
C ILE A 15 5.26 -0.07 -12.44
N ARG A 16 6.24 -0.76 -13.06
CA ARG A 16 6.18 -2.21 -13.25
C ARG A 16 6.21 -2.99 -11.94
N VAL A 17 7.04 -2.57 -10.99
CA VAL A 17 7.19 -3.20 -9.68
C VAL A 17 5.89 -3.06 -8.88
N THR A 18 5.39 -1.84 -8.73
CA THR A 18 4.16 -1.59 -7.96
C THR A 18 2.94 -2.28 -8.57
N ALA A 19 2.85 -2.35 -9.91
CA ALA A 19 1.80 -3.12 -10.58
C ALA A 19 1.89 -4.63 -10.28
N LYS A 20 3.09 -5.19 -10.13
CA LYS A 20 3.30 -6.58 -9.74
C LYS A 20 2.93 -6.81 -8.27
N GLU A 21 3.28 -5.88 -7.39
CA GLU A 21 2.92 -5.92 -5.97
C GLU A 21 1.40 -5.86 -5.77
N VAL A 22 0.71 -4.95 -6.49
CA VAL A 22 -0.77 -4.89 -6.50
C VAL A 22 -1.38 -6.23 -6.88
N ARG A 23 -0.90 -6.88 -7.96
CA ARG A 23 -1.43 -8.20 -8.36
C ARG A 23 -1.26 -9.25 -7.27
N PHE A 24 -0.11 -9.28 -6.60
CA PHE A 24 0.14 -10.25 -5.54
C PHE A 24 -0.63 -9.96 -4.26
N LEU A 25 -0.77 -8.69 -3.89
CA LEU A 25 -1.58 -8.26 -2.76
C LEU A 25 -3.04 -8.63 -2.98
N LYS A 26 -3.62 -8.25 -4.13
CA LYS A 26 -5.01 -8.60 -4.48
C LYS A 26 -5.23 -10.10 -4.42
N ARG A 27 -4.36 -10.90 -5.05
CA ARG A 27 -4.48 -12.37 -5.03
C ARG A 27 -4.50 -12.95 -3.61
N THR A 28 -3.64 -12.48 -2.70
CA THR A 28 -3.66 -12.99 -1.32
C THR A 28 -4.86 -12.49 -0.54
N ALA A 29 -5.22 -11.21 -0.70
CA ALA A 29 -6.40 -10.64 -0.06
C ALA A 29 -7.69 -11.35 -0.52
N ASP A 30 -7.80 -11.70 -1.79
CA ASP A 30 -8.94 -12.44 -2.34
C ASP A 30 -9.00 -13.87 -1.79
N ARG A 31 -7.84 -14.54 -1.62
CA ARG A 31 -7.77 -15.84 -0.93
C ARG A 31 -8.24 -15.71 0.52
N LEU A 32 -7.78 -14.69 1.25
CA LEU A 32 -8.20 -14.47 2.64
C LEU A 32 -9.69 -14.16 2.74
N ARG A 33 -10.24 -13.33 1.84
CA ARG A 33 -11.70 -13.06 1.75
C ARG A 33 -12.54 -14.28 1.37
N SER A 34 -11.96 -15.31 0.77
CA SER A 34 -12.68 -16.54 0.46
C SER A 34 -12.87 -17.46 1.67
N VAL A 35 -12.20 -17.15 2.78
CA VAL A 35 -12.39 -17.80 4.07
C VAL A 35 -13.40 -16.99 4.90
N ASN A 36 -14.14 -17.65 5.79
CA ASN A 36 -14.97 -16.96 6.76
C ASN A 36 -14.07 -16.39 7.87
N ILE A 37 -13.81 -15.08 7.83
CA ILE A 37 -12.99 -14.38 8.83
C ILE A 37 -13.92 -13.94 9.97
N ASP A 38 -14.10 -14.81 10.94
CA ASP A 38 -14.83 -14.56 12.18
C ASP A 38 -13.90 -14.67 13.41
N ILE A 39 -14.47 -14.55 14.60
CA ILE A 39 -13.71 -14.61 15.85
C ILE A 39 -13.00 -15.97 16.02
N PHE A 40 -13.62 -17.07 15.60
CA PHE A 40 -13.03 -18.41 15.69
C PHE A 40 -11.85 -18.56 14.74
N TRP A 41 -11.93 -17.96 13.55
CA TRP A 41 -10.80 -17.93 12.63
C TRP A 41 -9.61 -17.20 13.25
N VAL A 42 -9.85 -16.05 13.90
CA VAL A 42 -8.81 -15.27 14.58
C VAL A 42 -8.22 -16.04 15.76
N GLU A 43 -9.05 -16.64 16.62
CA GLU A 43 -8.58 -17.48 17.74
C GLU A 43 -7.78 -18.71 17.26
N SER A 44 -8.03 -19.19 16.04
CA SER A 44 -7.29 -20.32 15.48
C SER A 44 -5.84 -19.98 15.07
N LEU A 45 -5.48 -18.70 14.94
CA LEU A 45 -4.19 -18.26 14.38
C LEU A 45 -2.97 -18.81 15.14
N GLU A 46 -3.07 -19.01 16.45
CA GLU A 46 -1.97 -19.57 17.26
C GLU A 46 -1.74 -21.07 17.03
N SER A 47 -2.76 -21.79 16.55
CA SER A 47 -2.74 -23.25 16.41
C SER A 47 -2.89 -23.74 14.97
N ASN A 48 -3.09 -22.82 14.03
CA ASN A 48 -3.27 -23.09 12.61
C ASN A 48 -2.28 -22.27 11.78
N ASP A 49 -1.15 -22.90 11.46
CA ASP A 49 -0.08 -22.31 10.66
C ASP A 49 -0.58 -21.78 9.31
N GLU A 50 -1.51 -22.47 8.64
CA GLU A 50 -2.02 -22.04 7.34
C GLU A 50 -2.80 -20.71 7.42
N ASN A 51 -3.58 -20.51 8.49
CA ASN A 51 -4.31 -19.27 8.72
C ASN A 51 -3.36 -18.13 9.08
N SER A 52 -2.39 -18.41 9.95
CA SER A 52 -1.34 -17.46 10.36
C SER A 52 -0.52 -16.99 9.17
N GLU A 53 -0.01 -17.92 8.35
CA GLU A 53 0.73 -17.61 7.13
C GLU A 53 -0.11 -16.82 6.12
N MET A 54 -1.42 -17.06 6.05
CA MET A 54 -2.30 -16.31 5.16
C MET A 54 -2.44 -14.85 5.59
N LEU A 55 -2.60 -14.60 6.88
CA LEU A 55 -2.62 -13.25 7.46
C LEU A 55 -1.30 -12.53 7.20
N ASP A 56 -0.18 -13.16 7.57
CA ASP A 56 1.17 -12.62 7.39
C ASP A 56 1.46 -12.26 5.93
N ALA A 57 1.03 -13.13 5.00
CA ALA A 57 1.20 -12.87 3.58
C ALA A 57 0.42 -11.63 3.11
N VAL A 58 -0.77 -11.36 3.66
CA VAL A 58 -1.52 -10.13 3.34
C VAL A 58 -0.83 -8.92 3.95
N VAL A 59 -0.51 -8.96 5.24
CA VAL A 59 0.11 -7.85 5.99
C VAL A 59 1.45 -7.46 5.37
N SER A 60 2.31 -8.45 5.09
CA SER A 60 3.62 -8.23 4.47
C SER A 60 3.52 -7.62 3.07
N ARG A 61 2.58 -8.10 2.23
CA ARG A 61 2.38 -7.58 0.87
C ARG A 61 1.76 -6.19 0.88
N PHE A 62 0.86 -5.92 1.81
CA PHE A 62 0.26 -4.61 2.01
C PHE A 62 1.33 -3.58 2.38
N GLY A 63 2.14 -3.89 3.40
CA GLY A 63 3.23 -3.03 3.82
C GLY A 63 4.23 -2.76 2.71
N ARG A 64 4.67 -3.81 1.99
CA ARG A 64 5.61 -3.67 0.87
C ARG A 64 5.09 -2.75 -0.24
N LEU A 65 3.82 -2.88 -0.62
CA LEU A 65 3.23 -2.00 -1.62
C LEU A 65 3.22 -0.56 -1.09
N GLN A 66 2.73 -0.34 0.13
CA GLN A 66 2.67 0.99 0.74
C GLN A 66 4.05 1.66 0.80
N ASP A 67 5.06 0.96 1.32
CA ASP A 67 6.44 1.46 1.42
C ASP A 67 7.01 1.78 0.03
N THR A 68 6.77 0.93 -0.97
CA THR A 68 7.24 1.19 -2.34
C THR A 68 6.57 2.41 -2.96
N LEU A 69 5.27 2.61 -2.69
CA LEU A 69 4.55 3.81 -3.15
C LEU A 69 5.10 5.07 -2.48
N ASP A 70 5.29 5.03 -1.17
CA ASP A 70 5.68 6.18 -0.36
C ASP A 70 7.15 6.59 -0.56
N ASP A 71 8.05 5.62 -0.49
CA ASP A 71 9.49 5.90 -0.40
C ASP A 71 10.14 6.00 -1.77
N LYS A 72 9.45 5.51 -2.81
CA LYS A 72 10.04 5.38 -4.16
C LYS A 72 9.15 5.98 -5.24
N LEU A 73 7.94 5.45 -5.44
CA LEU A 73 7.12 5.86 -6.58
C LEU A 73 6.72 7.33 -6.48
N LEU A 74 6.17 7.77 -5.34
CA LEU A 74 5.71 9.14 -5.16
C LEU A 74 6.85 10.16 -5.28
N PRO A 75 8.00 10.02 -4.60
CA PRO A 75 9.15 10.90 -4.80
C PRO A 75 9.66 10.92 -6.24
N ALA A 76 9.64 9.78 -6.94
CA ALA A 76 10.04 9.71 -8.35
C ALA A 76 9.07 10.49 -9.25
N ILE A 77 7.75 10.38 -9.01
CA ILE A 77 6.72 11.14 -9.74
C ILE A 77 6.89 12.64 -9.49
N LEU A 78 7.07 13.06 -8.24
CA LEU A 78 7.31 14.46 -7.88
C LEU A 78 8.56 14.99 -8.58
N SER A 79 9.67 14.26 -8.50
CA SER A 79 10.93 14.66 -9.14
C SER A 79 10.79 14.79 -10.66
N ALA A 80 10.12 13.84 -11.31
CA ALA A 80 9.83 13.88 -12.74
C ALA A 80 8.90 15.05 -13.12
N SER A 81 8.09 15.54 -12.17
CA SER A 81 7.21 16.71 -12.33
C SER A 81 7.91 18.04 -12.04
N LEU A 82 9.22 18.03 -11.78
CA LEU A 82 9.99 19.19 -11.29
C LEU A 82 9.44 19.75 -9.97
N GLU A 83 8.72 18.94 -9.20
CA GLU A 83 8.26 19.26 -7.86
C GLU A 83 9.37 19.02 -6.84
N LYS A 84 9.34 19.77 -5.74
CA LYS A 84 10.27 19.55 -4.61
C LYS A 84 9.86 18.28 -3.87
N THR A 85 10.82 17.39 -3.66
CA THR A 85 10.70 16.23 -2.77
C THR A 85 11.14 16.62 -1.36
N GLY A 86 10.33 16.30 -0.37
CA GLY A 86 10.60 16.53 1.06
C GLY A 86 10.44 15.25 1.88
N ALA A 87 10.09 15.42 3.16
CA ALA A 87 9.74 14.30 4.02
C ALA A 87 8.49 13.57 3.47
N GLN A 88 8.26 12.35 3.92
CA GLN A 88 7.18 11.49 3.42
C GLN A 88 5.79 12.18 3.55
N LEU A 89 5.52 12.83 4.69
CA LEU A 89 4.28 13.59 4.90
C LEU A 89 4.15 14.77 3.94
N ASP A 90 5.23 15.52 3.72
CA ASP A 90 5.22 16.67 2.80
C ASP A 90 4.93 16.22 1.36
N ASN A 91 5.50 15.07 0.95
CA ASN A 91 5.26 14.50 -0.37
C ASN A 91 3.78 14.09 -0.54
N LEU A 92 3.17 13.48 0.49
CA LEU A 92 1.75 13.12 0.46
C LEU A 92 0.86 14.35 0.39
N LEU A 93 1.11 15.36 1.24
CA LEU A 93 0.38 16.64 1.20
C LEU A 93 0.51 17.32 -0.15
N ARG A 94 1.69 17.25 -0.78
CA ARG A 94 1.91 17.78 -2.12
C ARG A 94 1.12 17.00 -3.16
N ALA A 95 1.12 15.66 -3.10
CA ALA A 95 0.36 14.80 -3.99
C ALA A 95 -1.15 15.05 -3.90
N GLU A 96 -1.68 15.23 -2.68
CA GLU A 96 -3.09 15.55 -2.43
C GLU A 96 -3.45 16.92 -3.01
N LYS A 97 -2.62 17.94 -2.76
CA LYS A 97 -2.82 19.28 -3.34
C LYS A 97 -2.80 19.29 -4.88
N LEU A 98 -2.06 18.36 -5.49
CA LEU A 98 -2.00 18.18 -6.94
C LEU A 98 -3.11 17.25 -7.48
N GLY A 99 -3.94 16.68 -6.59
CA GLY A 99 -5.04 15.79 -6.94
C GLY A 99 -4.60 14.38 -7.36
N TRP A 100 -3.38 13.96 -7.02
CA TRP A 100 -2.86 12.63 -7.39
C TRP A 100 -3.33 11.53 -6.45
N ILE A 101 -3.55 11.89 -5.19
CA ILE A 101 -4.17 11.05 -4.16
C ILE A 101 -5.39 11.80 -3.61
N GLU A 102 -6.35 11.06 -3.05
CA GLU A 102 -7.57 11.68 -2.49
C GLU A 102 -7.36 12.33 -1.14
N SER A 103 -6.58 11.67 -0.28
CA SER A 103 -6.41 12.10 1.10
C SER A 103 -5.09 11.61 1.67
N THR A 104 -4.27 12.55 2.15
CA THR A 104 -3.09 12.23 2.96
C THR A 104 -3.49 11.54 4.26
N GLN A 105 -4.61 11.95 4.86
CA GLN A 105 -5.10 11.40 6.12
C GLN A 105 -5.44 9.92 5.99
N THR A 106 -6.19 9.52 4.95
CA THR A 106 -6.47 8.11 4.67
C THR A 106 -5.19 7.29 4.48
N TRP A 107 -4.17 7.87 3.85
CA TRP A 107 -2.88 7.19 3.68
C TRP A 107 -2.19 6.90 5.02
N ILE A 108 -2.22 7.86 5.94
CA ILE A 108 -1.68 7.72 7.30
C ILE A 108 -2.46 6.64 8.06
N GLU A 109 -3.78 6.66 8.02
CA GLU A 109 -4.64 5.67 8.66
C GLU A 109 -4.34 4.24 8.18
N LEU A 110 -4.11 4.06 6.87
CA LEU A 110 -3.69 2.77 6.31
C LEU A 110 -2.34 2.30 6.88
N ARG A 111 -1.41 3.23 7.11
CA ARG A 111 -0.10 2.92 7.69
C ARG A 111 -0.21 2.53 9.16
N GLU A 112 -1.02 3.25 9.93
CA GLU A 112 -1.32 2.93 11.33
C GLU A 112 -2.01 1.56 11.44
N LEU A 113 -2.95 1.28 10.54
CA LEU A 113 -3.64 0.00 10.46
C LEU A 113 -2.68 -1.16 10.18
N ARG A 114 -1.76 -1.00 9.22
CA ARG A 114 -0.68 -1.97 8.99
C ARG A 114 0.17 -2.15 10.25
N ASN A 115 0.59 -1.07 10.89
CA ASN A 115 1.43 -1.14 12.09
C ASN A 115 0.71 -1.89 13.22
N ARG A 116 -0.61 -1.71 13.37
CA ARG A 116 -1.43 -2.49 14.32
C ARG A 116 -1.40 -3.97 13.99
N LEU A 117 -1.57 -4.35 12.72
CA LEU A 117 -1.58 -5.76 12.29
C LEU A 117 -0.22 -6.46 12.36
N VAL A 118 0.89 -5.71 12.30
CA VAL A 118 2.24 -6.26 12.48
C VAL A 118 2.58 -6.46 13.95
N HIS A 119 1.90 -5.76 14.86
CA HIS A 119 2.24 -5.79 16.28
C HIS A 119 1.59 -6.96 16.99
N GLU A 120 2.39 -7.74 17.73
CA GLU A 120 1.93 -8.82 18.63
C GLU A 120 1.06 -8.34 19.81
N TYR A 121 0.89 -7.02 20.01
CA TYR A 121 0.10 -6.44 21.12
C TYR A 121 -1.39 -6.28 20.82
N ILE A 122 -1.95 -7.02 19.87
CA ILE A 122 -3.41 -7.05 19.78
C ILE A 122 -3.93 -7.94 20.92
N GLU A 123 -4.38 -7.27 21.98
CA GLU A 123 -4.72 -7.92 23.26
C GLU A 123 -6.04 -8.70 23.21
N SER A 124 -6.87 -8.49 22.18
CA SER A 124 -8.15 -9.20 22.01
C SER A 124 -8.38 -9.68 20.57
N ALA A 125 -8.99 -10.86 20.44
CA ALA A 125 -9.37 -11.40 19.13
C ALA A 125 -10.37 -10.50 18.38
N ASP A 126 -11.23 -9.78 19.11
CA ASP A 126 -12.16 -8.80 18.53
C ASP A 126 -11.45 -7.62 17.88
N ASP A 127 -10.41 -7.08 18.53
CA ASP A 127 -9.62 -5.98 17.98
C ASP A 127 -8.84 -6.43 16.72
N LEU A 128 -8.31 -7.64 16.72
CA LEU A 128 -7.62 -8.22 15.56
C LEU A 128 -8.60 -8.45 14.41
N LEU A 129 -9.79 -8.99 14.69
CA LEU A 129 -10.84 -9.16 13.70
C LEU A 129 -11.22 -7.83 13.05
N SER A 130 -11.46 -6.80 13.88
CA SER A 130 -11.80 -5.45 13.41
C SER A 130 -10.68 -4.83 12.57
N ALA A 131 -9.42 -4.93 13.03
CA ALA A 131 -8.27 -4.45 12.28
C ALA A 131 -8.09 -5.19 10.95
N LEU A 132 -8.31 -6.51 10.93
CA LEU A 132 -8.20 -7.31 9.72
C LEU A 132 -9.25 -6.93 8.69
N GLN A 133 -10.50 -6.74 9.12
CA GLN A 133 -11.59 -6.27 8.26
C GLN A 133 -11.29 -4.90 7.67
N GLN A 134 -10.81 -3.96 8.50
CA GLN A 134 -10.38 -2.64 8.04
C GLN A 134 -9.24 -2.75 7.01
N ALA A 135 -8.26 -3.63 7.23
CA ALA A 135 -7.12 -3.74 6.33
C ALA A 135 -7.49 -4.36 4.99
N LEU A 136 -8.42 -5.32 4.99
CA LEU A 136 -8.99 -5.86 3.76
C LEU A 136 -9.75 -4.79 2.97
N GLN A 137 -10.43 -3.84 3.61
CA GLN A 137 -10.98 -2.67 2.93
C GLN A 137 -9.86 -1.75 2.42
N GLY A 138 -8.85 -1.53 3.25
CA GLY A 138 -7.65 -0.74 2.94
C GLY A 138 -6.87 -1.25 1.74
N VAL A 139 -6.89 -2.56 1.45
CA VAL A 139 -6.30 -3.14 0.23
C VAL A 139 -6.88 -2.46 -1.01
N HIS A 140 -8.21 -2.28 -1.07
CA HIS A 140 -8.83 -1.64 -2.22
C HIS A 140 -8.33 -0.21 -2.38
N ILE A 141 -8.37 0.57 -1.29
CA ILE A 141 -7.93 1.98 -1.25
C ILE A 141 -6.47 2.10 -1.71
N LEU A 142 -5.57 1.26 -1.19
CA LEU A 142 -4.15 1.30 -1.54
C LEU A 142 -3.93 0.96 -3.02
N THR A 143 -4.65 -0.04 -3.56
CA THR A 143 -4.54 -0.40 -4.97
C THR A 143 -5.11 0.68 -5.90
N GLU A 144 -6.19 1.36 -5.52
CA GLU A 144 -6.73 2.49 -6.29
C GLU A 144 -5.76 3.68 -6.30
N ASN A 145 -5.15 3.99 -5.16
CA ASN A 145 -4.14 5.04 -5.10
C ASN A 145 -2.92 4.71 -5.98
N GLN A 146 -2.48 3.44 -6.01
CA GLN A 146 -1.43 3.01 -6.92
C GLN A 146 -1.83 3.25 -8.39
N LEU A 147 -3.05 2.88 -8.77
CA LEU A 147 -3.55 3.09 -10.13
C LEU A 147 -3.56 4.58 -10.50
N ARG A 148 -4.04 5.46 -9.61
CA ARG A 148 -4.05 6.91 -9.83
C ARG A 148 -2.64 7.48 -10.04
N LEU A 149 -1.70 7.11 -9.17
CA LEU A 149 -0.30 7.52 -9.30
C LEU A 149 0.30 7.06 -10.63
N VAL A 150 0.03 5.82 -11.05
CA VAL A 150 0.49 5.30 -12.34
C VAL A 150 -0.15 6.02 -13.52
N SER A 151 -1.47 6.23 -13.50
CA SER A 151 -2.17 6.96 -14.56
C SER A 151 -1.63 8.38 -14.69
N PHE A 152 -1.38 9.06 -13.58
CA PHE A 152 -0.74 10.37 -13.60
C PHE A 152 0.67 10.31 -14.22
N ALA A 153 1.52 9.40 -13.74
CA ALA A 153 2.88 9.23 -14.24
C ALA A 153 2.94 8.90 -15.74
N GLN A 154 1.95 8.17 -16.26
CA GLN A 154 1.82 7.87 -17.69
C GLN A 154 1.35 9.08 -18.49
N ASN A 155 0.35 9.82 -18.00
CA ASN A 155 -0.17 11.02 -18.67
C ASN A 155 0.87 12.12 -18.80
N MET A 156 1.80 12.22 -17.85
CA MET A 156 2.93 13.14 -17.95
C MET A 156 3.85 12.86 -19.14
N LYS A 157 4.01 11.60 -19.55
CA LYS A 157 4.89 11.21 -20.66
C LYS A 157 4.31 11.50 -22.05
N LEU A 158 3.00 11.73 -22.11
CA LEU A 158 2.27 12.01 -23.35
C LEU A 158 2.28 13.51 -23.70
N LYS A 159 2.83 14.35 -22.83
CA LYS A 159 3.00 15.79 -23.02
C LYS A 159 4.47 16.11 -23.30
#